data_AF-A0A976FEV8-F1
#
_entry.id   AF-A0A976FEV8-F1
#
_cell.length_a   1.000
_cell.length_b   1.000
_cell.length_c   1.000
_cell.angle_alpha   90.00
_cell.angle_beta   90.00
_cell.angle_gamma   90.00
#
_symmetry.space_group_name_H-M   'P 1'
#
loop_
_entity.id
_entity.type
_entity.pdbx_description
1 polymer ?
#
loop_
_entity_poly.entity_id
_entity_poly.type
_entity_poly.pdbx_seq_one_letter_code
_entity_poly.pdbx_strand_id
1 'polypeptide(L)'
;MIPAPRKHWKVANTIETHLSSLTLVLVGPNLDRKLNLTRFTQQYRDSISHNKCNVEITYFVGVFDAFFENKKHYIEPDLVACFNAGIWGYEEWLPAIRLVLNEVRVPLLVTSYNKHEAGDDEDVLDELKPNKWLWRPEPNPYGATTPRATSNEHGSILKENDYWMCLSVHYNAKA
;
A
#
# COMPACT_ATOMS: atom_id res chain seq x y z
N MET A 1 21.44 11.54 -22.15
CA MET A 1 20.96 10.44 -21.30
C MET A 1 19.45 10.38 -21.47
N ILE A 2 18.94 9.37 -22.17
CA ILE A 2 17.53 9.26 -22.55
C ILE A 2 16.78 8.63 -21.36
N PRO A 3 15.69 9.20 -20.83
CA PRO A 3 14.94 8.56 -19.76
C PRO A 3 14.32 7.27 -20.28
N ALA A 4 14.43 6.20 -19.49
CA ALA A 4 13.80 4.91 -19.81
C ALA A 4 12.29 5.09 -19.99
N PRO A 5 11.66 4.38 -20.95
CA PRO A 5 10.23 4.50 -21.20
C PRO A 5 9.44 4.11 -19.94
N ARG A 6 8.52 4.99 -19.53
CA ARG A 6 7.55 4.72 -18.46
C ARG A 6 6.79 3.44 -18.83
N LYS A 7 6.92 2.37 -18.04
CA LYS A 7 6.10 1.16 -18.19
C LYS A 7 4.63 1.60 -18.25
N HIS A 8 4.02 1.46 -19.42
CA HIS A 8 2.59 1.65 -19.58
C HIS A 8 1.91 0.43 -18.96
N TRP A 9 1.12 0.67 -17.92
CA TRP A 9 0.30 -0.34 -17.28
C TRP A 9 -0.74 -0.80 -18.32
N LYS A 10 -0.48 -1.93 -18.97
CA LYS A 10 -1.54 -2.65 -19.68
C LYS A 10 -2.36 -3.37 -18.62
N VAL A 11 -3.43 -2.72 -18.16
CA VAL A 11 -4.51 -3.40 -17.45
C VAL A 11 -5.01 -4.49 -18.40
N ALA A 12 -4.80 -5.74 -18.02
CA ALA A 12 -5.28 -6.89 -18.78
C ALA A 12 -6.81 -6.78 -18.91
N ASN A 13 -7.30 -7.02 -20.13
CA ASN A 13 -8.66 -6.80 -20.58
C ASN A 13 -9.77 -7.38 -19.67
N THR A 14 -10.93 -6.73 -19.78
CA THR A 14 -12.31 -7.19 -19.49
C THR A 14 -12.73 -7.33 -18.03
N ILE A 15 -13.09 -6.20 -17.40
CA ILE A 15 -14.46 -5.69 -17.15
C ILE A 15 -14.29 -4.16 -17.06
N GLU A 16 -15.05 -3.35 -17.81
CA GLU A 16 -15.08 -1.89 -17.61
C GLU A 16 -15.72 -1.59 -16.26
N THR A 17 -14.95 -1.68 -15.19
CA THR A 17 -15.33 -1.10 -13.90
C THR A 17 -15.10 0.40 -14.00
N HIS A 18 -16.13 1.14 -14.36
CA HIS A 18 -16.15 2.59 -14.18
C HIS A 18 -16.15 2.90 -12.68
N LEU A 19 -14.97 2.86 -12.05
CA LEU A 19 -14.79 3.26 -10.67
C LEU A 19 -14.99 4.77 -10.57
N SER A 20 -16.19 5.18 -10.16
CA SER A 20 -16.52 6.58 -9.90
C SER A 20 -15.92 7.08 -8.58
N SER A 21 -15.57 6.17 -7.67
CA SER A 21 -14.90 6.45 -6.40
C SER A 21 -13.93 5.35 -5.98
N LEU A 22 -12.92 5.73 -5.20
CA LEU A 22 -11.96 4.83 -4.57
C LEU A 22 -11.63 5.34 -3.17
N THR A 23 -11.63 4.46 -2.17
CA THR A 23 -11.28 4.78 -0.78
C THR A 23 -9.95 4.14 -0.42
N LEU A 24 -8.96 4.95 -0.06
CA LEU A 24 -7.63 4.53 0.32
C LEU A 24 -7.40 4.79 1.80
N VAL A 25 -6.95 3.77 2.53
CA VAL A 25 -6.48 3.93 3.90
C VAL A 25 -4.97 3.71 3.93
N LEU A 26 -4.24 4.76 4.30
CA LEU A 26 -2.79 4.80 4.36
C LEU A 26 -2.34 4.76 5.82
N VAL A 27 -1.63 3.71 6.20
CA VAL A 27 -1.16 3.48 7.57
C VAL A 27 0.35 3.39 7.63
N GLY A 28 0.92 3.69 8.78
CA GLY A 28 2.36 3.55 9.01
C GLY A 28 2.86 4.37 10.20
N PRO A 29 3.85 3.87 10.94
CA PRO A 29 4.38 4.54 12.13
C PRO A 29 5.15 5.83 11.81
N ASN A 30 5.67 5.95 10.58
CA ASN A 30 6.50 7.08 10.12
C ASN A 30 5.72 8.14 9.33
N LEU A 31 4.39 8.00 9.22
CA LEU A 31 3.55 9.05 8.66
C LEU A 31 3.63 10.32 9.52
N ASP A 32 3.53 11.50 8.88
CA ASP A 32 3.49 12.78 9.61
C ASP A 32 2.29 12.77 10.58
N ARG A 33 2.56 12.99 11.87
CA ARG A 33 1.55 13.03 12.93
C ARG A 33 0.44 14.03 12.68
N LYS A 34 0.69 15.09 11.90
CA LYS A 34 -0.33 16.07 11.49
C LYS A 34 -1.38 15.48 10.56
N LEU A 35 -1.05 14.40 9.84
CA LEU A 35 -1.98 13.69 8.97
C LEU A 35 -2.84 12.67 9.72
N ASN A 36 -2.55 12.37 10.98
CA ASN A 36 -3.31 11.34 11.70
C ASN A 36 -4.81 11.63 11.73
N LEU A 37 -5.62 10.66 11.28
CA LEU A 37 -7.08 10.75 11.15
C LEU A 37 -7.59 11.87 10.23
N THR A 38 -6.71 12.43 9.39
CA THR A 38 -7.11 13.38 8.35
C THR A 38 -7.63 12.64 7.13
N ARG A 39 -8.52 13.33 6.39
CA ARG A 39 -9.15 12.82 5.18
C ARG A 39 -9.10 13.86 4.08
N PHE A 40 -8.78 13.41 2.87
CA PHE A 40 -8.73 14.27 1.69
C PHE A 40 -9.43 13.59 0.53
N THR A 41 -10.14 14.38 -0.26
CA THR A 41 -10.73 13.91 -1.52
C THR A 41 -10.00 14.57 -2.67
N GLN A 42 -9.56 13.77 -3.63
CA GLN A 42 -8.94 14.22 -4.85
C GLN A 42 -9.63 13.62 -6.05
N GLN A 43 -10.00 14.46 -7.02
CA GLN A 43 -10.56 13.98 -8.28
C GLN A 43 -9.44 13.65 -9.25
N TYR A 44 -9.43 12.40 -9.71
CA TYR A 44 -8.57 11.93 -10.78
C TYR A 44 -9.36 11.83 -12.08
N ARG A 45 -8.70 12.20 -13.18
CA ARG A 45 -9.25 12.02 -14.52
C ARG A 45 -8.32 11.11 -15.28
N ASP A 46 -8.85 9.99 -15.76
CA ASP A 46 -8.10 9.11 -16.64
C ASP A 46 -7.76 9.83 -17.94
N SER A 47 -6.51 9.72 -18.37
CA SER A 47 -5.99 10.47 -19.52
C SER A 47 -6.54 9.97 -20.86
N ILE A 48 -7.05 8.73 -20.91
CA ILE A 48 -7.50 8.07 -22.13
C ILE A 48 -9.04 8.07 -22.22
N SER A 49 -9.72 7.55 -21.20
CA SER A 49 -11.18 7.41 -21.16
C SER A 49 -11.90 8.71 -20.74
N HIS A 50 -11.16 9.71 -20.23
CA HIS A 50 -11.70 10.92 -19.61
C HIS A 50 -12.65 10.67 -18.43
N ASN A 51 -12.76 9.43 -17.96
CA ASN A 51 -13.55 9.07 -16.79
C ASN A 51 -13.00 9.77 -15.55
N LYS A 52 -13.91 10.19 -14.69
CA LYS A 52 -13.57 10.81 -13.40
C LYS A 52 -13.70 9.77 -12.31
N CYS A 53 -12.73 9.75 -11.40
CA CYS A 53 -12.73 8.95 -10.19
C CYS A 53 -12.46 9.87 -9.01
N ASN A 54 -13.32 9.83 -7.99
CA ASN A 54 -13.08 10.52 -6.73
C ASN A 54 -12.29 9.60 -5.81
N VAL A 55 -11.05 9.97 -5.50
CA VAL A 55 -10.18 9.21 -4.60
C VAL A 55 -10.25 9.87 -3.23
N GLU A 56 -10.75 9.14 -2.26
CA GLU A 56 -10.80 9.53 -0.86
C GLU A 56 -9.65 8.86 -0.11
N ILE A 57 -8.83 9.65 0.57
CA ILE A 57 -7.60 9.20 1.22
C ILE A 57 -7.72 9.50 2.71
N THR A 58 -7.57 8.47 3.53
CA THR A 58 -7.51 8.58 4.98
C THR A 58 -6.14 8.15 5.47
N TYR A 59 -5.53 8.97 6.31
CA TYR A 59 -4.24 8.68 6.93
C TYR A 59 -4.44 8.24 8.37
N PHE A 60 -3.69 7.23 8.80
CA PHE A 60 -3.63 6.80 10.19
C PHE A 60 -2.19 6.54 10.62
N VAL A 61 -1.76 7.19 11.69
CA VAL A 61 -0.41 7.01 12.23
C VAL A 61 -0.43 5.86 13.22
N GLY A 62 0.08 4.73 12.78
CA GLY A 62 0.06 3.46 13.50
C GLY A 62 -0.24 2.29 12.58
N VAL A 63 -0.70 1.20 13.18
CA VAL A 63 -1.01 -0.07 12.53
C VAL A 63 -2.52 -0.14 12.19
N PHE A 64 -2.90 -0.88 11.15
CA PHE A 64 -4.28 -0.87 10.61
C PHE A 64 -5.34 -1.42 11.58
N ASP A 65 -4.99 -2.34 12.48
CA ASP A 65 -5.91 -2.87 13.49
C ASP A 65 -6.42 -1.78 14.44
N ALA A 66 -5.55 -0.88 14.91
CA ALA A 66 -5.94 0.28 15.72
C ALA A 66 -6.87 1.24 14.95
N PHE A 67 -6.69 1.39 13.64
CA PHE A 67 -7.63 2.13 12.79
C PHE A 67 -8.98 1.43 12.68
N PHE A 68 -8.98 0.11 12.46
CA PHE A 68 -10.18 -0.72 12.34
C PHE A 68 -11.03 -0.75 13.61
N GLU A 69 -10.38 -0.72 14.78
CA GLU A 69 -11.04 -0.66 16.09
C GLU A 69 -11.67 0.71 16.36
N ASN A 70 -11.15 1.78 15.76
CA ASN A 70 -11.68 3.12 15.92
C ASN A 70 -12.98 3.34 15.14
N LYS A 71 -14.10 2.79 15.64
CA LYS A 71 -15.41 2.82 14.97
C LYS A 71 -15.95 4.20 14.63
N LYS A 72 -15.46 5.26 15.28
CA LYS A 72 -15.82 6.65 14.97
C LYS A 72 -15.22 7.13 13.65
N HIS A 73 -14.02 6.65 13.33
CA HIS A 73 -13.23 7.10 12.18
C HIS A 73 -13.06 6.03 11.11
N TYR A 74 -13.38 4.77 11.43
CA TYR A 74 -13.28 3.66 10.51
C TYR A 74 -14.19 3.88 9.30
N ILE A 75 -13.61 3.64 8.14
CA ILE A 75 -14.26 3.58 6.85
C ILE A 75 -13.79 2.31 6.17
N GLU A 76 -14.67 1.66 5.41
CA GLU A 76 -14.28 0.50 4.63
C GLU A 76 -13.38 0.96 3.46
N PRO A 77 -12.12 0.51 3.38
CA PRO A 77 -11.24 0.85 2.28
C PRO A 77 -11.57 0.04 1.02
N ASP A 78 -11.14 0.53 -0.14
CA ASP A 78 -10.97 -0.27 -1.36
C ASP A 78 -9.52 -0.77 -1.51
N LEU A 79 -8.56 -0.13 -0.82
CA LEU A 79 -7.17 -0.55 -0.70
C LEU A 79 -6.57 -0.04 0.61
N VAL A 80 -5.74 -0.87 1.25
CA VAL A 80 -4.92 -0.48 2.40
C VAL A 80 -3.46 -0.41 1.97
N ALA A 81 -2.78 0.69 2.31
CA ALA A 81 -1.34 0.82 2.12
C ALA A 81 -0.62 0.91 3.47
N CYS A 82 0.36 0.04 3.68
CA CYS A 82 1.24 0.03 4.85
C CYS A 82 2.61 0.62 4.46
N PHE A 83 2.90 1.82 4.94
CA PHE A 83 4.15 2.51 4.64
C PHE A 83 5.30 2.07 5.53
N ASN A 84 6.39 1.62 4.90
CA ASN A 84 7.62 1.18 5.54
C ASN A 84 7.36 0.30 6.77
N ALA A 85 6.54 -0.75 6.56
CA ALA A 85 6.00 -1.56 7.65
C ALA A 85 7.11 -2.33 8.38
N GLY A 86 8.08 -2.89 7.66
CA GLY A 86 9.10 -3.75 8.27
C GLY A 86 8.47 -4.98 8.91
N ILE A 87 7.57 -5.63 8.18
CA ILE A 87 6.79 -6.79 8.60
C ILE A 87 7.73 -7.89 9.11
N TRP A 88 8.89 -8.04 8.47
CA TRP A 88 9.93 -8.99 8.88
C TRP A 88 10.50 -8.75 10.28
N GLY A 89 10.50 -7.50 10.75
CA GLY A 89 11.12 -7.10 12.01
C GLY A 89 10.15 -6.80 13.15
N TYR A 90 8.85 -6.69 12.86
CA TYR A 90 7.84 -6.20 13.80
C TYR A 90 6.57 -7.06 13.79
N GLU A 91 6.46 -7.97 14.77
CA GLU A 91 5.34 -8.92 14.90
C GLU A 91 3.96 -8.25 14.98
N GLU A 92 3.90 -7.00 15.46
CA GLU A 92 2.67 -6.20 15.56
C GLU A 92 1.95 -5.98 14.21
N TRP A 93 2.66 -6.13 13.09
CA TRP A 93 2.02 -6.05 11.76
C TRP A 93 1.22 -7.30 11.38
N LEU A 94 1.57 -8.47 11.91
CA LEU A 94 0.95 -9.73 11.47
C LEU A 94 -0.55 -9.78 11.77
N PRO A 95 -1.04 -9.38 12.97
CA PRO A 95 -2.48 -9.29 13.22
C PRO A 95 -3.19 -8.35 12.25
N ALA A 96 -2.60 -7.18 11.99
CA ALA A 96 -3.20 -6.17 11.11
C ALA A 96 -3.23 -6.60 9.65
N ILE A 97 -2.19 -7.28 9.16
CA ILE A 97 -2.16 -7.85 7.80
C ILE A 97 -3.22 -8.94 7.66
N ARG A 98 -3.33 -9.84 8.65
CA ARG A 98 -4.38 -10.88 8.67
C ARG A 98 -5.77 -10.26 8.67
N LEU A 99 -5.97 -9.18 9.42
CA LEU A 99 -7.22 -8.43 9.45
C LEU A 99 -7.57 -7.87 8.06
N VAL A 100 -6.62 -7.23 7.38
CA VAL A 100 -6.83 -6.72 6.02
C VAL A 100 -7.16 -7.86 5.04
N LEU A 101 -6.39 -8.94 5.06
CA LEU A 101 -6.52 -10.02 4.08
C LEU A 101 -7.73 -10.92 4.30
N ASN A 102 -8.10 -11.20 5.56
CA ASN A 102 -9.13 -12.21 5.87
C ASN A 102 -10.48 -11.60 6.22
N GLU A 103 -10.49 -10.46 6.91
CA GLU A 103 -11.73 -9.82 7.40
C GLU A 103 -12.17 -8.69 6.48
N VAL A 104 -11.30 -7.70 6.22
CA VAL A 104 -11.63 -6.56 5.35
C VAL A 104 -11.70 -6.96 3.88
N ARG A 105 -10.82 -7.88 3.48
CA ARG A 105 -10.79 -8.48 2.14
C ARG A 105 -10.61 -7.44 1.03
N VAL A 106 -9.55 -6.65 1.15
CA VAL A 106 -9.14 -5.67 0.13
C VAL A 106 -7.68 -5.87 -0.27
N PRO A 107 -7.24 -5.36 -1.44
CA PRO A 107 -5.83 -5.29 -1.77
C PRO A 107 -5.00 -4.62 -0.67
N LEU A 108 -3.84 -5.22 -0.39
CA LEU A 108 -2.85 -4.73 0.56
C LEU A 108 -1.59 -4.33 -0.22
N LEU A 109 -1.23 -3.05 -0.12
CA LEU A 109 0.02 -2.51 -0.63
C LEU A 109 0.99 -2.35 0.54
N VAL A 110 2.21 -2.84 0.38
CA VAL A 110 3.29 -2.68 1.37
C VAL A 110 4.46 -1.98 0.71
N THR A 111 5.14 -1.12 1.46
CA THR A 111 6.39 -0.50 1.03
C THR A 111 7.50 -0.77 2.05
N SER A 112 8.75 -0.74 1.57
CA SER A 112 9.95 -1.07 2.35
C SER A 112 11.08 -0.08 2.05
N TYR A 113 12.10 0.03 2.91
CA TYR A 113 13.11 1.07 2.76
C TYR A 113 14.16 0.78 1.67
N ASN A 114 14.30 -0.48 1.27
CA ASN A 114 15.22 -0.92 0.23
C ASN A 114 14.82 -2.32 -0.28
N LYS A 115 15.60 -2.86 -1.21
CA LYS A 115 15.38 -4.18 -1.82
C LYS A 115 15.45 -5.34 -0.83
N HIS A 116 16.38 -5.29 0.12
CA HIS A 116 16.62 -6.39 1.07
C HIS A 116 15.44 -6.53 2.02
N GLU A 117 15.04 -5.44 2.66
CA GLU A 117 13.87 -5.44 3.54
C GLU A 117 12.59 -5.81 2.79
N ALA A 118 12.47 -5.42 1.51
CA ALA A 118 11.32 -5.84 0.70
C ALA A 118 11.31 -7.35 0.42
N GLY A 119 12.48 -7.98 0.31
CA GLY A 119 12.59 -9.44 0.22
C GLY A 119 12.25 -10.11 1.54
N ASP A 120 12.75 -9.58 2.66
CA ASP A 120 12.45 -10.10 3.99
C ASP A 120 10.93 -9.97 4.32
N ASP A 121 10.32 -8.84 3.97
CA ASP A 121 8.87 -8.62 4.07
C ASP A 121 8.08 -9.62 3.21
N GLU A 122 8.56 -9.91 1.99
CA GLU A 122 7.95 -10.87 1.08
C GLU A 122 7.97 -12.29 1.64
N ASP A 123 9.08 -12.74 2.22
CA ASP A 123 9.20 -14.07 2.82
C ASP A 123 8.17 -14.25 3.94
N VAL A 124 8.04 -13.26 4.84
CA VAL A 124 7.02 -13.29 5.91
C VAL A 124 5.61 -13.26 5.34
N LEU A 125 5.37 -12.47 4.30
CA LEU A 125 4.06 -12.42 3.64
C LEU A 125 3.70 -13.74 2.96
N ASP A 126 4.65 -14.44 2.34
CA ASP A 126 4.40 -15.75 1.73
C ASP A 126 4.01 -16.82 2.77
N GLU A 127 4.55 -16.74 3.99
CA GLU A 127 4.14 -17.61 5.10
C GLU A 127 2.67 -17.41 5.50
N LEU A 128 2.12 -16.21 5.29
CA LEU A 128 0.70 -15.92 5.49
C LEU A 128 -0.20 -16.54 4.42
N LYS A 129 0.40 -17.13 3.36
CA LYS A 129 -0.29 -17.77 2.23
C LYS A 129 -1.35 -16.85 1.60
N PRO A 130 -0.95 -15.67 1.08
CA PRO A 130 -1.88 -14.74 0.48
C PRO A 130 -2.53 -15.40 -0.74
N ASN A 131 -3.78 -15.04 -1.01
CA ASN A 131 -4.53 -15.64 -2.12
C ASN A 131 -3.88 -15.35 -3.47
N LYS A 132 -3.42 -14.10 -3.68
CA LYS A 132 -2.83 -13.68 -4.95
C LYS A 132 -1.85 -12.54 -4.75
N TRP A 133 -0.67 -12.66 -5.34
CA TRP A 133 0.21 -11.52 -5.57
C TRP A 133 -0.27 -10.76 -6.82
N LEU A 134 -0.53 -9.45 -6.69
CA LEU A 134 -0.73 -8.57 -7.85
C LEU A 134 0.63 -8.25 -8.49
N TRP A 135 1.60 -7.93 -7.66
CA TRP A 135 3.02 -7.91 -8.02
C TRP A 135 3.89 -8.17 -6.79
N ARG A 136 5.02 -8.81 -7.05
CA ARG A 136 6.10 -9.12 -6.10
C ARG A 136 6.95 -7.86 -5.88
N PRO A 137 7.86 -7.82 -4.89
CA PRO A 137 8.69 -6.65 -4.62
C PRO A 137 9.40 -6.11 -5.86
N GLU A 138 9.19 -4.83 -6.15
CA GLU A 138 9.90 -4.11 -7.20
C GLU A 138 10.21 -2.67 -6.76
N PRO A 139 11.12 -1.94 -7.46
CA PRO A 139 11.39 -0.54 -7.15
C PRO A 139 10.13 0.32 -7.29
N ASN A 140 9.88 1.18 -6.30
CA ASN A 140 8.75 2.11 -6.34
C ASN A 140 9.11 3.34 -7.19
N PRO A 141 8.42 3.60 -8.31
CA PRO A 141 8.70 4.78 -9.14
C PRO A 141 8.37 6.12 -8.43
N TYR A 142 7.66 6.08 -7.32
CA TYR A 142 7.29 7.23 -6.50
C TYR A 142 7.93 7.20 -5.10
N GLY A 143 8.94 6.35 -4.89
CA GLY A 143 9.72 6.31 -3.66
C GLY A 143 10.52 7.61 -3.44
N ALA A 144 10.90 7.87 -2.19
CA ALA A 144 11.70 9.05 -1.89
C ALA A 144 13.06 8.99 -2.58
N THR A 145 13.52 10.11 -3.11
CA THR A 145 14.85 10.23 -3.73
C THR A 145 15.95 10.49 -2.69
N THR A 146 15.57 10.92 -1.49
CA THR A 146 16.50 11.34 -0.44
C THR A 146 16.75 10.18 0.53
N PRO A 147 18.02 9.78 0.74
CA PRO A 147 18.38 8.83 1.78
C PRO A 147 17.94 9.30 3.17
N ARG A 148 17.55 8.35 4.03
CA ARG A 148 17.42 8.59 5.47
C ARG A 148 18.81 8.88 6.04
N ALA A 149 18.84 9.67 7.11
CA ALA A 149 20.06 9.91 7.88
C ALA A 149 20.57 8.64 8.60
N THR A 150 19.68 7.67 8.81
CA THR A 150 19.95 6.39 9.47
C THR A 150 20.18 5.28 8.44
N SER A 151 21.20 4.45 8.67
CA SER A 151 21.39 3.17 7.98
C SER A 151 20.84 2.02 8.83
N ASN A 152 20.61 0.85 8.23
CA ASN A 152 20.39 -0.37 8.99
C ASN A 152 21.71 -0.90 9.61
N GLU A 153 21.64 -1.98 10.38
CA GLU A 153 22.79 -2.63 11.05
C GLU A 153 23.90 -3.04 10.08
N HIS A 154 23.54 -3.25 8.81
CA HIS A 154 24.46 -3.61 7.73
C HIS A 154 24.99 -2.41 6.93
N GLY A 155 24.68 -1.17 7.35
CA GLY A 155 25.12 0.04 6.66
C GLY A 155 24.43 0.30 5.32
N SER A 156 23.33 -0.39 5.03
CA SER A 156 22.56 -0.18 3.79
C SER A 156 21.88 1.18 3.81
N ILE A 157 21.84 1.81 2.63
CA ILE A 157 21.11 3.05 2.42
C ILE A 157 19.60 2.77 2.49
N LEU A 158 18.91 3.52 3.33
CA LEU A 158 17.46 3.47 3.47
C LEU A 158 16.82 4.68 2.80
N LYS A 159 15.70 4.49 2.10
CA LYS A 159 14.88 5.58 1.53
C LYS A 159 13.41 5.30 1.81
N GLU A 160 12.63 6.31 2.16
CA GLU A 160 11.19 6.13 2.38
C GLU A 160 10.52 5.54 1.14
N ASN A 161 9.73 4.49 1.33
CA ASN A 161 8.95 3.84 0.28
C ASN A 161 9.75 3.44 -0.97
N ASP A 162 11.01 3.02 -0.86
CA ASP A 162 11.89 2.75 -2.03
C ASP A 162 11.47 1.54 -2.85
N TYR A 163 10.91 0.53 -2.19
CA TYR A 163 10.35 -0.67 -2.80
C TYR A 163 8.89 -0.81 -2.40
N TRP A 164 8.12 -1.48 -3.26
CA TRP A 164 6.71 -1.73 -3.04
C TRP A 164 6.29 -3.08 -3.59
N MET A 165 5.24 -3.63 -2.99
CA MET A 165 4.63 -4.89 -3.39
C MET A 165 3.12 -4.84 -3.12
N CYS A 166 2.34 -5.70 -3.76
CA CYS A 166 0.90 -5.70 -3.54
C CYS A 166 0.27 -7.09 -3.68
N LEU A 167 -0.59 -7.37 -2.70
CA LEU A 167 -1.34 -8.60 -2.56
C LEU A 167 -2.81 -8.29 -2.77
N SER A 168 -3.54 -9.27 -3.29
CA SER A 168 -4.99 -9.23 -3.43
C SER A 168 -5.60 -10.43 -2.73
N VAL A 169 -6.77 -10.20 -2.18
CA VAL A 169 -7.66 -11.24 -1.66
C VAL A 169 -8.53 -11.79 -2.79
N HIS A 170 -9.23 -12.91 -2.56
CA HIS A 170 -10.22 -13.36 -3.53
C HIS A 170 -11.27 -12.26 -3.80
N TYR A 171 -11.35 -11.81 -5.06
CA TYR A 171 -12.35 -10.86 -5.51
C TYR A 171 -13.69 -11.58 -5.65
N ASN A 172 -14.55 -11.51 -4.62
CA ASN A 172 -15.98 -11.65 -4.86
C ASN A 172 -16.45 -10.26 -5.27
N ALA A 173 -16.70 -10.07 -6.56
CA ALA A 173 -17.27 -8.82 -7.05
C ALA A 173 -18.50 -8.48 -6.19
N LYS A 174 -18.51 -7.30 -5.57
CA LYS A 174 -19.69 -6.78 -4.88
C LYS A 174 -20.83 -6.79 -5.91
N ALA A 175 -21.86 -7.59 -5.62
CA ALA A 175 -23.07 -7.72 -6.42
C ALA A 175 -23.93 -6.45 -6.33
#